data_AF-A0A4S2S152-F1
#
_entry.id   AF-A0A4S2S152-F1
#
_cell.length_a   1.000
_cell.length_b   1.000
_cell.length_c   1.000
_cell.angle_alpha   90.00
_cell.angle_beta   90.00
_cell.angle_gamma   90.00
#
_symmetry.space_group_name_H-M   'P 1'
#
loop_
_entity.id
_entity.type
_entity.pdbx_description
1 polymer ?
#
loop_
_entity_poly.entity_id
_entity_poly.type
_entity_poly.pdbx_seq_one_letter_code
_entity_poly.pdbx_strand_id
1 'polypeptide(L)'
;MKLPTIRIERGKRQYHYLWLKYVTGIDLTQHCARSLHGPYSRDVQQDGPQDLTVTLDANRYAIAYYLCGVTTSPYRWEDNPHLAFERAPGYHVEIQVKDLKVTLDDARPIPFTGKHIPPDDPNAGNKQFATCRNWQFAHHLRAAGVVTIPGERPRGLGTGSVPGQMTLM
;
A
#
# COMPACT_ATOMS: atom_id res chain seq x y z
N MET A 1 0.87 -10.04 22.19
CA MET A 1 1.91 -9.52 21.26
C MET A 1 1.55 -8.10 20.91
N LYS A 2 2.52 -7.18 20.89
CA LYS A 2 2.30 -5.80 20.44
C LYS A 2 2.00 -5.79 18.93
N LEU A 3 1.07 -4.94 18.53
CA LEU A 3 0.69 -4.73 17.13
C LEU A 3 1.59 -3.65 16.53
N PRO A 4 1.99 -3.79 15.26
CA PRO A 4 2.86 -2.81 14.65
C PRO A 4 2.13 -1.48 14.44
N THR A 5 2.89 -0.39 14.51
CA THR A 5 2.36 0.96 14.33
C THR A 5 3.17 1.72 13.28
N ILE A 6 2.50 2.70 12.67
CA ILE A 6 3.13 3.71 11.84
C ILE A 6 2.72 5.08 12.37
N ARG A 7 3.69 5.94 12.65
CA ARG A 7 3.48 7.37 12.87
C ARG A 7 3.91 8.12 11.62
N ILE A 8 3.06 9.03 11.15
CA ILE A 8 3.23 9.83 9.94
C ILE A 8 3.16 11.29 10.35
N GLU A 9 4.29 11.97 10.26
CA GLU A 9 4.41 13.42 10.42
C GLU A 9 4.51 14.02 9.01
N ARG A 10 3.51 14.82 8.64
CA ARG A 10 3.41 15.42 7.30
C ARG A 10 4.36 16.60 7.17
N GLY A 11 4.82 16.85 5.95
CA GLY A 11 5.52 18.08 5.62
C GLY A 11 4.56 19.20 5.21
N LYS A 12 5.02 20.05 4.29
CA LYS A 12 4.25 21.18 3.74
C LYS A 12 3.59 20.85 2.40
N ARG A 13 3.91 19.72 1.78
CA ARG A 13 3.32 19.30 0.50
C ARG A 13 1.86 18.92 0.72
N GLN A 14 1.05 19.29 -0.26
CA GLN A 14 -0.33 18.84 -0.35
C GLN A 14 -0.40 17.60 -1.24
N TYR A 15 -1.40 16.75 -0.95
CA TYR A 15 -1.62 15.48 -1.62
C TYR A 15 -3.01 15.45 -2.26
N HIS A 16 -3.09 15.03 -3.52
CA HIS A 16 -4.33 14.65 -4.19
C HIS A 16 -4.88 13.33 -3.66
N TYR A 17 -3.96 12.49 -3.16
CA TYR A 17 -4.25 11.23 -2.50
C TYR A 17 -3.14 10.97 -1.49
N LEU A 18 -3.47 10.57 -0.27
CA LEU A 18 -2.55 9.92 0.64
C LEU A 18 -3.29 8.74 1.25
N TRP A 19 -2.75 7.54 1.09
CA TRP A 19 -3.39 6.32 1.59
C TRP A 19 -2.35 5.31 2.04
N LEU A 20 -2.78 4.47 2.97
CA LEU A 20 -2.06 3.28 3.43
C LEU A 20 -2.87 2.05 3.05
N LYS A 21 -2.25 1.04 2.46
CA LYS A 21 -2.92 -0.20 2.06
C LYS A 21 -2.40 -1.40 2.85
N TYR A 22 -3.33 -2.24 3.29
CA TYR A 22 -3.06 -3.55 3.87
C TYR A 22 -2.98 -4.55 2.72
N VAL A 23 -1.76 -4.79 2.22
CA VAL A 23 -1.54 -5.61 1.03
C VAL A 23 -1.77 -7.08 1.37
N THR A 24 -2.64 -7.73 0.61
CA THR A 24 -3.00 -9.17 0.81
C THR A 24 -2.66 -10.04 -0.39
N GLY A 25 -2.34 -9.42 -1.53
CA GLY A 25 -2.09 -10.08 -2.80
C GLY A 25 -1.75 -9.05 -3.87
N ILE A 26 -1.54 -9.51 -5.10
CA ILE A 26 -1.15 -8.68 -6.23
C ILE A 26 -1.90 -9.06 -7.50
N ASP A 27 -2.08 -8.10 -8.40
CA ASP A 27 -2.57 -8.30 -9.77
C ASP A 27 -1.68 -7.54 -10.75
N LEU A 28 -0.81 -8.26 -11.44
CA LEU A 28 0.14 -7.65 -12.38
C LEU A 28 -0.48 -7.26 -13.73
N THR A 29 -1.74 -7.62 -13.99
CA THR A 29 -2.50 -7.11 -15.15
C THR A 29 -2.92 -5.64 -14.96
N GLN A 30 -2.86 -5.15 -13.71
CA GLN A 30 -3.17 -3.78 -13.34
C GLN A 30 -1.90 -3.05 -12.89
N HIS A 31 -1.88 -1.72 -12.99
CA HIS A 31 -0.84 -0.88 -12.40
C HIS A 31 -1.44 0.09 -11.37
N CYS A 32 -0.60 0.91 -10.76
CA CYS A 32 -0.98 1.82 -9.68
C CYS A 32 -1.61 1.07 -8.50
N ALA A 33 -2.51 1.70 -7.74
CA ALA A 33 -3.05 1.11 -6.51
C ALA A 33 -3.84 -0.19 -6.74
N ARG A 34 -4.27 -0.45 -7.99
CA ARG A 34 -4.99 -1.67 -8.38
C ARG A 34 -4.09 -2.90 -8.49
N SER A 35 -2.78 -2.74 -8.63
CA SER A 35 -1.85 -3.87 -8.65
C SER A 35 -1.62 -4.52 -7.29
N LEU A 36 -2.09 -3.86 -6.22
CA LEU A 36 -1.97 -4.31 -4.84
C LEU A 36 -3.38 -4.60 -4.31
N HIS A 37 -3.62 -5.81 -3.82
CA HIS A 37 -4.91 -6.20 -3.25
C HIS A 37 -5.03 -5.82 -1.78
N GLY A 38 -6.26 -5.80 -1.29
CA GLY A 38 -6.59 -5.55 0.12
C GLY A 38 -7.13 -4.15 0.40
N PRO A 39 -7.57 -3.92 1.64
CA PRO A 39 -8.25 -2.69 2.02
C PRO A 39 -7.26 -1.54 2.26
N TYR A 40 -7.76 -0.32 2.09
CA TYR A 40 -7.07 0.87 2.59
C TYR A 40 -7.33 1.05 4.09
N SER A 41 -6.38 1.64 4.80
CA SER A 41 -6.60 2.17 6.14
C SER A 41 -7.68 3.26 6.07
N ARG A 42 -8.55 3.29 7.07
CA ARG A 42 -9.54 4.36 7.24
C ARG A 42 -8.93 5.62 7.87
N ASP A 43 -7.79 5.49 8.53
CA ASP A 43 -7.17 6.58 9.29
C ASP A 43 -6.24 7.44 8.42
N VAL A 44 -5.60 6.83 7.42
CA VAL A 44 -4.66 7.53 6.53
C VAL A 44 -5.42 8.12 5.35
N GLN A 45 -5.67 9.44 5.43
CA GLN A 45 -6.36 10.22 4.40
C GLN A 45 -5.53 11.45 4.00
N GLN A 46 -5.81 12.04 2.84
CA GLN A 46 -5.05 13.19 2.30
C GLN A 46 -5.12 14.46 3.16
N ASP A 47 -6.24 14.68 3.83
CA ASP A 47 -6.61 15.81 4.69
C ASP A 47 -6.61 15.43 6.17
N GLY A 48 -5.99 14.29 6.51
CA GLY A 48 -5.79 13.85 7.89
C GLY A 48 -4.84 14.78 8.68
N PRO A 49 -4.69 14.55 9.99
CA PRO A 49 -3.91 15.42 10.86
C PRO A 49 -2.42 15.46 10.47
N GLN A 50 -1.76 16.55 10.87
CA GLN A 50 -0.33 16.78 10.61
C GLN A 50 0.56 15.69 11.21
N ASP A 51 0.18 15.16 12.36
CA ASP A 51 0.83 14.05 13.05
C ASP A 51 -0.24 12.98 13.33
N LEU A 52 -0.04 11.80 12.76
CA LEU A 52 -0.99 10.69 12.82
C LEU A 52 -0.25 9.42 13.23
N THR A 53 -0.69 8.76 14.30
CA THR A 53 -0.25 7.40 14.64
C THR A 53 -1.37 6.41 14.37
N VAL A 54 -1.06 5.34 13.62
CA VAL A 54 -2.00 4.28 13.24
C VAL A 54 -1.50 2.95 13.77
N THR A 55 -2.37 2.21 14.46
CA THR A 55 -2.14 0.80 14.75
C THR A 55 -2.55 -0.04 13.56
N LEU A 56 -1.70 -0.97 13.14
CA LEU A 56 -1.88 -1.72 11.89
C LEU A 56 -2.71 -2.99 12.10
N ASP A 57 -3.93 -2.83 12.58
CA ASP A 57 -4.82 -3.92 13.02
C ASP A 57 -6.04 -4.15 12.14
N ALA A 58 -6.28 -3.28 11.15
CA ALA A 58 -7.49 -3.34 10.32
C ALA A 58 -7.57 -4.59 9.41
N ASN A 59 -6.45 -5.28 9.16
CA ASN A 59 -6.46 -6.56 8.44
C ASN A 59 -5.31 -7.47 8.88
N ARG A 60 -5.64 -8.55 9.60
CA ARG A 60 -4.68 -9.56 10.09
C ARG A 60 -4.03 -10.42 9.00
N TYR A 61 -4.58 -10.44 7.79
CA TYR A 61 -4.07 -11.19 6.65
C TYR A 61 -3.13 -10.36 5.76
N ALA A 62 -2.82 -9.12 6.16
CA ALA A 62 -1.86 -8.31 5.44
C ALA A 62 -0.48 -8.99 5.42
N ILE A 63 0.04 -9.23 4.22
CA ILE A 63 1.39 -9.72 3.99
C ILE A 63 2.41 -8.59 3.97
N ALA A 64 1.96 -7.36 3.68
CA ALA A 64 2.75 -6.15 3.71
C ALA A 64 1.83 -4.93 3.87
N TYR A 65 2.43 -3.78 4.10
CA TYR A 65 1.77 -2.48 4.15
C TYR A 65 2.40 -1.56 3.11
N TYR A 66 1.59 -0.70 2.50
CA TYR A 66 2.05 0.22 1.47
C TYR A 66 1.47 1.62 1.64
N LEU A 67 2.32 2.58 1.98
CA LEU A 67 1.99 4.01 2.04
C LEU A 67 2.33 4.66 0.69
N CYS A 68 1.35 5.39 0.14
CA CYS A 68 1.49 6.10 -1.13
C CYS A 68 0.86 7.48 -1.03
N GLY A 69 1.61 8.50 -1.45
CA GLY A 69 1.11 9.87 -1.64
C GLY A 69 1.21 10.29 -3.10
N VAL A 70 0.21 11.00 -3.59
CA VAL A 70 0.21 11.64 -4.92
C VAL A 70 0.16 13.14 -4.69
N THR A 71 1.26 13.85 -4.94
CA THR A 71 1.38 15.30 -4.67
C THR A 71 0.50 16.14 -5.60
N THR A 72 0.10 17.32 -5.12
CA THR A 72 -0.59 18.34 -5.93
C THR A 72 0.19 19.65 -6.02
N SER A 73 -0.07 20.38 -7.10
CA SER A 73 0.22 21.80 -7.33
C SER A 73 1.57 22.32 -6.78
N PRO A 74 2.68 22.19 -7.55
CA PRO A 74 2.76 21.47 -8.82
C PRO A 74 2.77 19.95 -8.59
N TYR A 75 2.07 19.21 -9.45
CA TYR A 75 2.20 17.75 -9.49
C TYR A 75 3.66 17.38 -9.83
N ARG A 76 4.34 16.71 -8.92
CA ARG A 76 5.73 16.27 -9.09
C ARG A 76 5.84 14.81 -8.72
N TRP A 77 5.92 13.95 -9.75
CA TRP A 77 6.02 12.51 -9.57
C TRP A 77 7.17 12.09 -8.66
N GLU A 78 8.30 12.79 -8.76
CA GLU A 78 9.51 12.54 -7.97
C GLU A 78 9.32 12.85 -6.48
N ASP A 79 8.30 13.64 -6.12
CA ASP A 79 8.00 14.01 -4.74
C ASP A 79 6.95 13.09 -4.09
N ASN A 80 6.38 12.15 -4.86
CA ASN A 80 5.40 11.20 -4.36
C ASN A 80 6.06 10.23 -3.37
N PRO A 81 5.64 10.22 -2.09
CA PRO A 81 6.17 9.27 -1.13
C PRO A 81 5.64 7.87 -1.43
N HIS A 82 6.55 6.90 -1.43
CA HIS A 82 6.23 5.49 -1.55
C HIS A 82 7.03 4.73 -0.51
N LEU A 83 6.34 4.05 0.40
CA LEU A 83 6.96 3.23 1.44
C LEU A 83 6.23 1.90 1.53
N ALA A 84 6.94 0.82 1.22
CA ALA A 84 6.53 -0.53 1.54
C ALA A 84 7.20 -0.98 2.83
N PHE A 85 6.49 -1.75 3.65
CA PHE A 85 7.02 -2.26 4.91
C PHE A 85 6.23 -3.49 5.36
N GLU A 86 6.83 -4.27 6.26
CA GLU A 86 6.23 -5.49 6.82
C GLU A 86 6.39 -5.52 8.33
N ARG A 87 5.61 -6.39 8.98
CA ARG A 87 5.75 -6.64 10.40
C ARG A 87 7.11 -7.26 10.70
N ALA A 88 7.80 -6.68 11.68
CA ALA A 88 9.08 -7.12 12.19
C ALA A 88 9.16 -6.81 13.69
N PRO A 89 8.68 -7.72 14.56
CA PRO A 89 8.66 -7.48 16.00
C PRO A 89 10.03 -7.09 16.56
N GLY A 90 10.07 -6.07 17.41
CA GLY A 90 11.29 -5.49 17.99
C GLY A 90 12.03 -4.51 17.08
N TYR A 91 11.59 -4.32 15.84
CA TYR A 91 12.20 -3.36 14.93
C TYR A 91 11.58 -1.97 15.09
N HIS A 92 12.43 -0.95 15.19
CA HIS A 92 12.02 0.45 15.27
C HIS A 92 12.90 1.29 14.34
N VAL A 93 12.28 2.17 13.54
CA VAL A 93 13.04 3.08 12.68
C VAL A 93 12.26 4.37 12.42
N GLU A 94 12.99 5.47 12.36
CA GLU A 94 12.55 6.75 11.84
C GLU A 94 13.17 6.98 10.45
N ILE A 95 12.35 7.28 9.45
CA ILE A 95 12.79 7.48 8.06
C ILE A 95 12.09 8.67 7.43
N GLN A 96 12.84 9.43 6.62
CA GLN A 96 12.28 10.46 5.76
C GLN A 96 11.86 9.85 4.43
N VAL A 97 10.58 9.92 4.10
CA VAL A 97 10.00 9.49 2.82
C VAL A 97 9.47 10.72 2.10
N LYS A 98 10.35 11.36 1.32
CA LYS A 98 10.08 12.63 0.64
C LYS A 98 9.71 13.71 1.65
N ASP A 99 8.46 14.17 1.62
CA ASP A 99 7.90 15.17 2.51
C ASP A 99 7.47 14.60 3.87
N LEU A 100 7.24 13.29 3.94
CA LEU A 100 6.73 12.62 5.14
C LEU A 100 7.89 12.15 6.01
N LYS A 101 7.84 12.49 7.30
CA LYS A 101 8.66 11.83 8.31
C LYS A 101 7.84 10.66 8.88
N VAL A 102 8.36 9.45 8.79
CA VAL A 102 7.66 8.23 9.17
C VAL A 102 8.42 7.50 10.25
N THR A 103 7.74 7.13 11.33
CA THR A 103 8.27 6.21 12.35
C THR A 103 7.54 4.88 12.26
N LEU A 104 8.28 3.79 12.16
CA LEU A 104 7.74 2.43 12.19
C LEU A 104 8.14 1.77 13.51
N ASP A 105 7.19 1.09 14.15
CA ASP A 105 7.41 0.31 15.36
C ASP A 105 6.83 -1.11 15.18
N ASP A 106 7.60 -2.12 15.59
CA ASP A 106 7.38 -3.55 15.27
C ASP A 106 7.21 -3.81 13.76
N ALA A 107 7.81 -2.96 12.92
CA ALA A 107 7.74 -3.03 11.47
C ALA A 107 9.01 -2.51 10.81
N ARG A 108 9.42 -3.10 9.67
CA ARG A 108 10.62 -2.71 8.93
C ARG A 108 10.31 -2.35 7.48
N PRO A 109 11.03 -1.37 6.88
CA PRO A 109 10.88 -1.04 5.47
C PRO A 109 11.25 -2.22 4.56
N ILE A 110 10.57 -2.34 3.43
CA ILE A 110 10.92 -3.23 2.32
C ILE A 110 11.48 -2.38 1.18
N PRO A 111 12.79 -2.40 0.92
CA PRO A 111 13.37 -1.73 -0.24
C PRO A 111 12.95 -2.42 -1.54
N PHE A 112 12.36 -1.67 -2.47
CA PHE A 112 11.98 -2.19 -3.79
C PHE A 112 12.39 -1.25 -4.92
N THR A 113 12.63 -1.81 -6.09
CA THR A 113 12.91 -1.09 -7.34
C THR A 113 12.26 -1.83 -8.51
N GLY A 114 12.33 -1.26 -9.71
CA GLY A 114 11.89 -1.92 -10.93
C GLY A 114 12.72 -3.13 -11.37
N LYS A 115 13.78 -3.52 -10.64
CA LYS A 115 14.68 -4.63 -11.00
C LYS A 115 13.99 -6.00 -11.13
N HIS A 116 12.80 -6.14 -10.55
CA HIS A 116 12.03 -7.38 -10.56
C HIS A 116 10.99 -7.45 -11.69
N ILE A 117 10.89 -6.41 -12.52
CA ILE A 117 10.08 -6.42 -13.74
C ILE A 117 10.85 -7.23 -14.79
N PRO A 118 10.34 -8.39 -15.24
CA PRO A 118 10.99 -9.19 -16.28
C PRO A 118 10.99 -8.43 -17.61
N PRO A 119 12.07 -8.53 -18.40
CA PRO A 119 12.11 -7.93 -19.74
C PRO A 119 11.01 -8.44 -20.68
N ASP A 120 10.53 -9.67 -20.47
CA ASP A 120 9.48 -10.33 -21.24
C ASP A 120 8.06 -10.09 -20.70
N ASP A 121 7.90 -9.30 -19.64
CA ASP A 121 6.56 -8.90 -19.19
C ASP A 121 5.86 -8.06 -20.28
N PRO A 122 4.59 -8.35 -20.63
CA PRO A 122 3.88 -7.63 -21.69
C PRO A 122 3.83 -6.11 -21.50
N ASN A 123 3.94 -5.64 -20.25
CA ASN A 123 3.93 -4.23 -19.90
C ASN A 123 5.32 -3.65 -19.56
N ALA A 124 6.41 -4.43 -19.68
CA ALA A 124 7.76 -3.96 -19.38
C ALA A 124 8.18 -2.73 -20.21
N GLY A 125 7.77 -2.69 -21.49
CA GLY A 125 8.01 -1.55 -22.38
C GLY A 125 7.07 -0.36 -22.15
N ASN A 126 5.99 -0.55 -21.39
CA ASN A 126 5.02 0.52 -21.12
C ASN A 126 5.49 1.38 -19.94
N LYS A 127 5.89 2.61 -20.23
CA LYS A 127 6.39 3.56 -19.20
C LYS A 127 5.42 3.77 -18.05
N GLN A 128 4.10 3.76 -18.28
CA GLN A 128 3.11 3.95 -17.22
C GLN A 128 3.10 2.80 -16.20
N PHE A 129 3.45 1.60 -16.64
CA PHE A 129 3.61 0.42 -15.79
C PHE A 129 5.01 0.41 -15.20
N ALA A 130 6.04 0.42 -16.04
CA ALA A 130 7.43 0.24 -15.63
C ALA A 130 7.93 1.29 -14.63
N THR A 131 7.39 2.51 -14.64
CA THR A 131 7.75 3.58 -13.67
C THR A 131 6.81 3.66 -12.47
N CYS A 132 5.71 2.91 -12.47
CA CYS A 132 4.74 2.91 -11.38
C CYS A 132 5.31 2.20 -10.15
N ARG A 133 5.52 2.93 -9.06
CA ARG A 133 6.08 2.38 -7.82
C ARG A 133 5.19 1.28 -7.18
N ASN A 134 3.87 1.35 -7.34
CA ASN A 134 2.97 0.31 -6.83
C ASN A 134 3.14 -1.00 -7.62
N TRP A 135 3.32 -0.89 -8.94
CA TRP A 135 3.54 -2.04 -9.82
C TRP A 135 4.95 -2.62 -9.64
N GLN A 136 5.97 -1.78 -9.50
CA GLN A 136 7.32 -2.20 -9.13
C GLN A 136 7.32 -2.97 -7.79
N PHE A 137 6.55 -2.52 -6.80
CA PHE A 137 6.40 -3.25 -5.54
C PHE A 137 5.64 -4.56 -5.72
N ALA A 138 4.58 -4.60 -6.53
CA ALA A 138 3.88 -5.84 -6.86
C ALA A 138 4.83 -6.88 -7.50
N HIS A 139 5.70 -6.46 -8.43
CA HIS A 139 6.74 -7.33 -9.00
C HIS A 139 7.77 -7.80 -7.97
N HIS A 140 8.15 -6.93 -7.03
CA HIS A 140 9.01 -7.31 -5.92
C HIS A 140 8.37 -8.41 -5.06
N LEU A 141 7.08 -8.28 -4.72
CA LEU A 141 6.32 -9.31 -4.01
C LEU A 141 6.22 -10.62 -4.82
N ARG A 142 5.99 -10.54 -6.13
CA ARG A 142 6.02 -11.73 -7.00
C ARG A 142 7.37 -12.45 -6.94
N ALA A 143 8.46 -11.71 -7.00
CA ALA A 143 9.81 -12.28 -6.88
C ALA A 143 10.08 -12.92 -5.50
N ALA A 144 9.37 -12.48 -4.46
CA ALA A 144 9.37 -13.09 -3.13
C ALA A 144 8.38 -14.27 -2.97
N GLY A 145 7.71 -14.69 -4.05
CA GLY A 145 6.83 -15.86 -4.07
C GLY A 145 5.33 -15.57 -3.93
N VAL A 146 4.91 -14.30 -3.89
CA VAL A 146 3.48 -13.94 -3.87
C VAL A 146 2.85 -14.23 -5.23
N VAL A 147 1.79 -15.03 -5.24
CA VAL A 147 1.07 -15.38 -6.47
C VAL A 147 0.23 -14.21 -6.96
N THR A 148 0.23 -13.98 -8.28
CA THR A 148 -0.66 -13.00 -8.91
C THR A 148 -2.07 -13.57 -9.05
N ILE A 149 -3.07 -12.79 -8.67
CA ILE A 149 -4.48 -13.19 -8.72
C ILE A 149 -5.21 -12.11 -9.53
N PRO A 150 -5.53 -12.35 -10.82
CA PRO A 150 -6.21 -11.36 -11.63
C PRO A 150 -7.61 -11.04 -11.11
N GLY A 151 -8.02 -9.77 -11.18
CA GLY A 151 -9.42 -9.39 -11.15
C GLY A 151 -10.06 -9.20 -9.76
N GLU A 152 -9.28 -9.07 -8.69
CA GLU A 152 -9.87 -8.69 -7.40
C GLU A 152 -10.21 -7.19 -7.39
N ARG A 153 -11.51 -6.86 -7.42
CA ARG A 153 -11.96 -5.51 -7.06
C ARG A 153 -11.88 -5.37 -5.55
N PRO A 154 -11.32 -4.27 -4.99
CA PRO A 154 -11.46 -4.02 -3.56
C PRO A 154 -12.96 -3.90 -3.26
N ARG A 155 -13.54 -4.91 -2.60
CA ARG A 155 -14.83 -4.72 -1.95
C ARG A 155 -14.58 -3.71 -0.84
N GLY A 156 -14.98 -2.46 -1.08
CA GLY A 156 -15.26 -1.53 0.01
C GLY A 156 -16.17 -2.24 0.99
N LEU A 157 -15.93 -2.05 2.29
CA LEU A 157 -16.79 -2.50 3.37
C LEU A 157 -18.18 -1.83 3.20
N GLY A 158 -19.01 -2.42 2.35
CA GLY A 158 -20.43 -2.14 2.24
C GLY A 158 -21.14 -3.01 3.27
N THR A 159 -21.67 -2.37 4.30
CA THR A 159 -22.74 -2.91 5.13
C THR A 159 -23.93 -3.26 4.23
N GLY A 160 -24.36 -4.52 4.15
CA GLY A 160 -25.62 -4.83 3.45
C GLY A 160 -25.83 -6.29 3.05
N SER A 161 -26.67 -6.95 3.84
CA SER A 161 -27.51 -8.13 3.53
C SER A 161 -26.87 -9.42 2.99
N VAL A 162 -26.82 -10.42 3.87
CA VAL A 162 -26.87 -11.84 3.52
C VAL A 162 -28.28 -12.16 3.00
N PRO A 163 -28.48 -12.68 1.78
CA PRO A 163 -29.76 -13.22 1.37
C PRO A 163 -29.83 -14.71 1.72
N GLY A 164 -30.89 -15.08 2.45
CA GLY A 164 -31.49 -16.41 2.37
C GLY A 164 -31.17 -17.37 3.52
N GLN A 165 -31.79 -17.15 4.69
CA GLN A 165 -32.28 -18.28 5.48
C GLN A 165 -33.40 -18.95 4.67
N MET A 166 -33.21 -20.20 4.25
CA MET A 166 -34.32 -21.05 3.83
C MET A 166 -35.05 -21.52 5.07
N THR A 167 -36.28 -21.04 5.22
CA THR A 167 -37.27 -21.53 6.18
C THR A 167 -37.63 -22.97 5.85
N LEU A 168 -37.72 -23.80 6.89
CA LEU A 168 -38.28 -25.15 6.86
C LEU A 168 -39.71 -25.15 6.30
N MET A 169 -40.02 -26.18 5.50
CA MET A 169 -41.30 -26.88 5.52
C MET A 169 -41.03 -28.36 5.75
#